data_AF-A0A353LWU8-F1
#
_entry.id   AF-A0A353LWU8-F1
#
_cell.length_a   1.000
_cell.length_b   1.000
_cell.length_c   1.000
_cell.angle_alpha   90.00
_cell.angle_beta   90.00
_cell.angle_gamma   90.00
#
_symmetry.space_group_name_H-M   'P 1'
#
loop_
_entity.id
_entity.type
_entity.pdbx_description
1 polymer ?
#
loop_
_entity_poly.entity_id
_entity_poly.type
_entity_poly.pdbx_seq_one_letter_code
_entity_poly.pdbx_strand_id
1 'polypeptide(L)'
;MLVTEERLKFMALRFSIDHFCANLDKYADPGSTRRLGLITNPSGVDSKLRSTIDRLHETGRLAALFGPEHGVRGHSQAGEKV
;
A
#
# COMPACT_ATOMS: atom_id res chain seq x y z
N MET A 1 -24.24 -34.00 12.11
CA MET A 1 -24.36 -32.73 11.36
C MET A 1 -23.41 -31.73 11.99
N LEU A 2 -22.10 -31.87 11.74
CA LEU A 2 -21.06 -30.94 12.18
C LEU A 2 -20.18 -30.65 10.96
N VAL A 3 -20.80 -30.04 9.96
CA VAL A 3 -20.10 -29.47 8.81
C VAL A 3 -20.81 -28.15 8.62
N THR A 4 -20.18 -27.03 9.02
CA THR A 4 -20.24 -25.73 8.30
C THR A 4 -19.65 -24.53 9.06
N GLU A 5 -19.34 -24.59 10.36
CA GLU A 5 -18.69 -23.44 11.04
C GLU A 5 -17.28 -23.15 10.44
N GLU A 6 -16.53 -24.16 10.02
CA GLU A 6 -15.21 -23.97 9.39
C GLU A 6 -15.26 -23.53 7.92
N ARG A 7 -16.39 -23.74 7.23
CA ARG A 7 -16.55 -23.33 5.82
C ARG A 7 -17.04 -21.88 5.67
N LEU A 8 -17.41 -21.25 6.79
CA LEU A 8 -17.80 -19.84 6.87
C LEU A 8 -16.74 -18.95 7.51
N LYS A 9 -15.46 -19.37 7.52
CA LYS A 9 -14.38 -18.39 7.37
C LYS A 9 -14.52 -17.84 5.95
N PHE A 10 -15.45 -16.90 5.78
CA PHE A 10 -15.47 -15.95 4.67
C PHE A 10 -14.02 -15.70 4.29
N MET A 11 -13.68 -15.88 3.01
CA MET A 11 -12.45 -15.38 2.44
C MET A 11 -12.33 -13.92 2.86
N ALA A 12 -11.65 -13.66 3.98
CA ALA A 12 -11.46 -12.33 4.48
C ALA A 12 -10.66 -11.62 3.41
N LEU A 13 -11.30 -10.71 2.69
CA LEU A 13 -10.68 -9.93 1.64
C LEU A 13 -9.47 -9.24 2.25
N ARG A 14 -8.29 -9.72 1.90
CA ARG A 14 -7.04 -9.13 2.32
C ARG A 14 -6.63 -8.17 1.22
N PHE A 15 -6.58 -6.88 1.54
CA PHE A 15 -6.13 -5.90 0.55
C PHE A 15 -4.67 -6.19 0.21
N SER A 16 -4.32 -6.02 -1.06
CA SER A 16 -2.98 -6.29 -1.56
C SER A 16 -1.92 -5.51 -0.79
N ILE A 17 -2.24 -4.29 -0.34
CA ILE A 17 -1.32 -3.47 0.45
C ILE A 17 -1.01 -4.07 1.84
N ASP A 18 -1.98 -4.70 2.50
CA ASP A 18 -1.77 -5.41 3.76
C ASP A 18 -0.87 -6.64 3.57
N HIS A 19 -1.02 -7.32 2.44
CA HIS A 19 -0.14 -8.43 2.09
C HIS A 19 1.27 -7.95 1.73
N PHE A 20 1.37 -6.89 0.92
CA PHE A 20 2.62 -6.32 0.46
C PHE A 20 3.48 -5.81 1.62
N CYS A 21 2.91 -5.00 2.52
CA CYS A 21 3.65 -4.47 3.68
C CYS A 21 4.14 -5.59 4.62
N ALA A 22 3.37 -6.66 4.79
CA ALA A 22 3.77 -7.81 5.61
C ALA A 22 4.90 -8.65 4.99
N ASN A 23 5.19 -8.44 3.71
CA ASN A 23 6.17 -9.21 2.95
C ASN A 23 7.17 -8.28 2.22
N LEU A 24 7.36 -7.06 2.72
CA LEU A 24 8.07 -6.01 2.01
C LEU A 24 9.49 -6.44 1.58
N ASP A 25 10.17 -7.19 2.43
CA ASP A 25 11.55 -7.64 2.19
C ASP A 25 11.67 -8.61 1.01
N LYS A 26 10.57 -9.26 0.58
CA LYS A 26 10.55 -10.07 -0.64
C LYS A 26 10.65 -9.22 -1.92
N TYR A 27 10.26 -7.95 -1.83
CA TYR A 27 10.16 -7.03 -2.96
C TYR A 27 11.22 -5.93 -2.91
N ALA A 28 11.64 -5.54 -1.71
CA ALA A 28 12.67 -4.55 -1.46
C ALA A 28 13.51 -5.02 -0.28
N ASP A 29 14.64 -5.68 -0.56
CA ASP A 29 15.56 -6.16 0.46
C ASP A 29 16.06 -4.99 1.34
N PRO A 30 16.00 -5.10 2.69
CA PRO A 30 16.52 -4.10 3.63
C PRO A 30 17.97 -3.69 3.39
N GLY A 31 18.81 -4.60 2.88
CA GLY A 31 20.22 -4.32 2.56
C GLY A 31 20.44 -3.69 1.19
N SER A 32 19.38 -3.56 0.38
CA SER A 32 19.48 -3.06 -1.00
C SER A 32 19.21 -1.55 -1.09
N THR A 33 19.80 -0.90 -2.08
CA THR A 33 19.53 0.50 -2.41
C THR A 33 18.20 0.69 -3.16
N ARG A 34 17.39 -0.37 -3.32
CA ARG A 34 16.14 -0.31 -4.07
C ARG A 34 15.10 0.48 -3.29
N ARG A 35 14.65 1.58 -3.87
CA ARG A 35 13.58 2.42 -3.33
C ARG A 35 12.29 2.23 -4.12
N LEU A 36 11.16 2.45 -3.46
CA LEU A 36 9.82 2.27 -4.00
C LEU A 36 9.28 3.58 -4.56
N GLY A 37 8.72 3.53 -5.77
CA GLY A 37 7.82 4.54 -6.29
C GLY A 37 6.38 4.08 -6.11
N LEU A 38 5.50 4.93 -5.60
CA LEU A 38 4.09 4.62 -5.38
C LEU A 38 3.22 5.44 -6.33
N ILE A 39 2.46 4.75 -7.18
CA ILE A 39 1.37 5.35 -7.95
C ILE A 39 0.09 5.17 -7.12
N THR A 40 -0.57 6.26 -6.73
CA THR A 40 -1.76 6.15 -5.87
C THR A 40 -2.69 7.37 -5.96
N ASN A 41 -3.88 7.23 -5.39
CA ASN A 41 -4.89 8.28 -5.22
C ASN A 41 -5.44 8.22 -3.77
N PRO A 42 -6.34 9.12 -3.35
CA PRO A 42 -6.89 9.09 -2.00
C PRO A 42 -7.60 7.79 -1.60
N SER A 43 -8.09 6.98 -2.55
CA SER A 43 -8.68 5.66 -2.25
C SER A 43 -7.66 4.57 -1.93
N GLY A 44 -6.37 4.81 -2.12
CA GLY A 44 -5.29 3.87 -1.82
C GLY A 44 -5.05 3.72 -0.33
N VAL A 45 -5.89 2.95 0.36
CA VAL A 45 -5.82 2.72 1.81
C VAL A 45 -5.69 1.24 2.18
N ASP A 46 -5.15 0.96 3.37
CA ASP A 46 -5.11 -0.40 3.95
C ASP A 46 -6.45 -0.82 4.55
N SER A 47 -6.56 -2.06 5.04
CA SER A 47 -7.75 -2.57 5.73
C SER A 47 -8.20 -1.77 6.95
N LYS A 48 -7.35 -0.86 7.45
CA LYS A 48 -7.63 0.04 8.58
C LYS A 48 -7.88 1.48 8.12
N LEU A 49 -8.14 1.69 6.83
CA LEU A 49 -8.34 2.99 6.20
C LEU A 49 -7.15 3.95 6.35
N ARG A 50 -5.93 3.43 6.55
CA ARG A 50 -4.71 4.24 6.56
C ARG A 50 -4.17 4.37 5.16
N SER A 51 -3.65 5.56 4.83
CA SER A 51 -3.06 5.80 3.52
C SER A 51 -1.90 4.85 3.23
N THR A 52 -1.88 4.30 2.02
CA THR A 52 -0.75 3.52 1.50
C THR A 52 0.55 4.33 1.51
N ILE A 53 0.44 5.66 1.34
CA ILE A 53 1.57 6.58 1.42
C ILE A 53 2.23 6.47 2.79
N ASP A 54 1.45 6.64 3.85
CA ASP A 54 1.96 6.67 5.22
C ASP A 54 2.53 5.29 5.58
N ARG A 55 1.84 4.21 5.19
CA ARG A 55 2.32 2.83 5.38
C ARG A 55 3.69 2.57 4.77
N LEU A 56 3.95 3.06 3.57
CA LEU A 56 5.23 2.86 2.90
C LEU A 56 6.29 3.88 3.35
N HIS A 57 5.88 5.10 3.73
CA HIS A 57 6.77 6.10 4.29
C HIS A 57 7.39 5.64 5.62
N GLU A 58 6.59 5.01 6.49
CA GLU A 58 7.05 4.40 7.76
C GLU A 58 8.18 3.39 7.57
N THR A 59 8.29 2.77 6.39
CA THR A 59 9.33 1.77 6.09
C THR A 59 10.67 2.40 5.73
N GLY A 60 10.71 3.71 5.46
CA GLY A 60 11.90 4.43 4.99
C GLY A 60 12.31 4.11 3.54
N ARG A 61 11.51 3.33 2.79
CA ARG A 61 11.85 2.87 1.43
C ARG A 61 11.12 3.61 0.32
N LEU A 62 10.16 4.47 0.65
CA LEU A 62 9.39 5.25 -0.33
C LEU A 62 10.21 6.45 -0.84
N ALA A 63 10.42 6.54 -2.15
CA ALA A 63 11.25 7.59 -2.77
C ALA A 63 10.48 8.52 -3.72
N ALA A 64 9.34 8.09 -4.24
CA ALA A 64 8.57 8.89 -5.19
C ALA A 64 7.08 8.59 -5.08
N LEU A 65 6.28 9.62 -5.30
CA LEU A 65 4.83 9.57 -5.34
C LEU A 65 4.34 10.03 -6.72
N PHE A 66 3.44 9.26 -7.32
CA PHE A 66 2.85 9.56 -8.62
C PHE A 66 1.32 9.58 -8.47
N GLY A 67 0.71 10.73 -8.74
CA GLY A 67 -0.75 10.90 -8.73
C GLY A 67 -1.30 10.89 -10.16
N PRO A 68 -2.32 10.07 -10.48
CA PRO A 68 -2.80 9.92 -11.85
C PRO A 68 -3.49 11.16 -12.44
N GLU A 69 -4.22 11.99 -11.68
CA GLU A 69 -4.87 13.20 -12.26
C GLU A 69 -4.87 14.46 -11.37
N HIS A 70 -4.75 14.32 -10.06
CA HIS A 70 -4.45 15.44 -9.15
C HIS A 70 -3.48 14.90 -8.09
N GLY A 71 -2.46 15.69 -7.71
CA GLY A 71 -1.38 15.26 -6.84
C GLY A 71 -1.87 14.55 -5.59
N VAL A 72 -1.04 13.64 -5.09
CA VAL A 72 -1.36 12.58 -4.12
C VAL A 72 -2.01 13.07 -2.80
N ARG A 73 -1.95 14.38 -2.49
CA ARG A 73 -2.63 15.02 -1.33
C ARG A 73 -3.54 16.21 -1.68
N GLY A 74 -3.93 16.40 -2.95
CA GLY A 74 -4.89 17.44 -3.36
C GLY A 74 -4.37 18.88 -3.38
N HIS A 75 -3.04 19.10 -3.36
CA HIS A 75 -2.46 20.46 -3.39
C HIS A 75 -1.42 20.74 -4.49
N SER A 76 -1.09 19.76 -5.34
CA SER A 76 -0.20 19.97 -6.49
C SER A 76 -0.74 19.27 -7.73
N GLN A 77 -0.53 19.86 -8.90
CA GLN A 77 -0.95 19.29 -10.18
C GLN A 77 -0.03 18.11 -10.56
N ALA A 78 -0.52 17.21 -11.42
CA ALA A 78 0.19 16.02 -11.85
C ALA A 78 1.62 16.34 -12.37
N GLY A 79 2.62 15.57 -11.92
CA GLY A 79 3.99 15.62 -12.43
C GLY A 79 4.99 16.47 -11.65
N GLU A 80 4.63 17.05 -10.51
CA GLU A 80 5.57 17.84 -9.70
C GLU A 80 6.50 16.94 -8.86
N LYS A 81 7.81 17.15 -8.97
CA LYS A 81 8.79 16.61 -8.02
C LYS A 81 8.65 17.38 -6.72
N VAL A 82 8.24 16.69 -5.65
CA VAL A 82 8.49 17.12 -4.27
C VAL A 82 9.73 16.43 -3.73
#